data_AF-A0A1F3Z2J8-F1
#
_entry.id   AF-A0A1F3Z2J8-F1
#
_cell.length_a   1.000
_cell.length_b   1.000
_cell.length_c   1.000
_cell.angle_alpha   90.00
_cell.angle_beta   90.00
_cell.angle_gamma   90.00
#
_symmetry.space_group_name_H-M   'P 1'
#
loop_
_entity.id
_entity.type
_entity.pdbx_description
1 polymer ?
#
loop_
_entity_poly.entity_id
_entity_poly.type
_entity_poly.pdbx_seq_one_letter_code
_entity_poly.pdbx_strand_id
1 'polypeptide(L)'
;MLAMFLPLAAAAQYSGPAVQACQTYAEREIVRHSARVKAVVLDDDRERNIERYTRKLGSQSVSSLLYGNGAIVYVDASAVEFSYVCLLADEKRALFFYWTPRRDAPALAQCRRGAATQAGTCLDALLQIAEQDLTEAYARHLVEAREADAKAGNDDTSGAFRRAADAWRAYREAECARRGSGEAAKACQVELTRRRALDLR
;
A
#
# COMPACT_ATOMS: atom_id res chain seq x y z
N MET A 1 16.15 -5.76 42.72
CA MET A 1 15.91 -5.37 41.32
C MET A 1 15.55 -6.63 40.55
N LEU A 2 14.26 -6.87 40.30
CA LEU A 2 13.80 -7.94 39.40
C LEU A 2 13.86 -7.42 37.96
N ALA A 3 14.67 -8.06 37.12
CA ALA A 3 14.67 -7.81 35.68
C ALA A 3 13.46 -8.55 35.05
N MET A 4 12.46 -7.81 34.58
CA MET A 4 11.45 -8.36 33.69
C MET A 4 12.07 -8.57 32.30
N PHE A 5 12.32 -9.82 31.94
CA PHE A 5 12.54 -10.21 30.56
C PHE A 5 11.18 -10.30 29.86
N LEU A 6 10.82 -9.29 29.08
CA LEU A 6 9.73 -9.39 28.11
C LEU A 6 10.23 -10.26 26.94
N PRO A 7 9.51 -11.33 26.56
CA PRO A 7 9.86 -12.09 25.37
C PRO A 7 9.55 -11.22 24.15
N LEU A 8 10.60 -10.79 23.45
CA LEU A 8 10.50 -10.31 22.08
C LEU A 8 10.04 -11.50 21.23
N ALA A 9 8.73 -11.62 21.02
CA ALA A 9 8.19 -12.48 19.98
C ALA A 9 8.64 -11.90 18.64
N ALA A 10 9.79 -12.35 18.15
CA ALA A 10 10.14 -12.20 16.75
C ALA A 10 9.08 -12.98 15.97
N ALA A 11 8.15 -12.28 15.32
CA ALA A 11 7.28 -12.88 14.33
C ALA A 11 8.18 -13.45 13.25
N ALA A 12 8.40 -14.76 13.27
CA ALA A 12 9.19 -15.43 12.26
C ALA A 12 8.42 -15.32 10.93
N GLN A 13 8.93 -14.48 10.03
CA GLN A 13 8.36 -14.31 8.70
C GLN A 13 8.40 -15.65 7.98
N TYR A 14 7.25 -16.14 7.49
CA TYR A 14 7.21 -17.44 6.83
C TYR A 14 7.97 -17.37 5.51
N SER A 15 9.06 -18.14 5.39
CA SER A 15 9.90 -18.24 4.18
C SER A 15 9.86 -19.65 3.56
N GLY A 16 8.81 -20.42 3.84
CA GLY A 16 8.71 -21.81 3.43
C GLY A 16 8.28 -22.01 1.97
N PRO A 17 8.16 -23.27 1.52
CA PRO A 17 7.86 -23.63 0.12
C PRO A 17 6.58 -22.99 -0.44
N ALA A 18 5.62 -22.65 0.42
CA ALA A 18 4.36 -22.05 -0.01
C ALA A 18 4.54 -20.68 -0.66
N VAL A 19 5.57 -19.92 -0.25
CA VAL A 19 5.91 -18.63 -0.87
C VAL A 19 6.27 -18.84 -2.34
N GLN A 20 7.13 -19.82 -2.63
CA GLN A 20 7.55 -20.12 -3.99
C GLN A 20 6.39 -20.64 -4.85
N ALA A 21 5.52 -21.48 -4.28
CA ALA A 21 4.33 -21.98 -4.97
C ALA A 21 3.38 -20.82 -5.34
N CYS A 22 3.12 -19.91 -4.41
CA CYS A 22 2.28 -18.73 -4.64
C CYS A 22 2.92 -17.76 -5.63
N GLN A 23 4.22 -17.48 -5.49
CA GLN A 23 4.99 -16.63 -6.42
C GLN A 23 4.89 -17.16 -7.87
N THR A 24 5.14 -18.45 -8.06
CA THR A 24 5.07 -19.09 -9.39
C THR A 24 3.66 -19.03 -9.98
N TYR A 25 2.63 -19.21 -9.15
CA TYR A 25 1.23 -19.11 -9.59
C TYR A 25 0.87 -17.66 -9.95
N ALA A 26 1.23 -16.69 -9.10
CA ALA A 26 1.00 -15.27 -9.31
C ALA A 26 1.64 -14.77 -10.61
N GLU A 27 2.90 -15.14 -10.87
CA GLU A 27 3.58 -14.82 -12.12
C GLU A 27 2.80 -15.34 -13.33
N ARG A 28 2.36 -16.60 -13.29
CA ARG A 28 1.59 -17.20 -14.40
C ARG A 28 0.28 -16.44 -14.64
N GLU A 29 -0.48 -16.14 -13.60
CA GLU A 29 -1.76 -15.45 -13.74
C GLU A 29 -1.59 -14.00 -14.18
N ILE A 30 -0.64 -13.25 -13.60
CA ILE A 30 -0.45 -11.83 -13.91
C ILE A 30 0.17 -11.63 -15.29
N VAL A 31 1.18 -12.43 -15.65
CA VAL A 31 1.85 -12.33 -16.96
C VAL A 31 0.91 -12.69 -18.11
N ARG A 32 -0.05 -13.61 -17.90
CA ARG A 32 -1.11 -13.92 -18.89
C ARG A 32 -1.89 -12.68 -19.33
N HIS A 33 -1.99 -11.68 -18.47
CA HIS A 33 -2.75 -10.46 -18.75
C HIS A 33 -1.89 -9.29 -19.28
N SER A 34 -0.56 -9.39 -19.25
CA SER A 34 0.32 -8.34 -19.79
C SER A 34 1.72 -8.83 -20.10
N ALA A 35 2.13 -8.72 -21.37
CA ALA A 35 3.49 -9.00 -21.82
C ALA A 35 4.55 -8.00 -21.33
N ARG A 36 4.14 -6.90 -20.67
CA ARG A 36 5.06 -5.88 -20.14
C ARG A 36 5.52 -6.16 -18.70
N VAL A 37 4.96 -7.19 -18.08
CA VAL A 37 5.36 -7.61 -16.73
C VAL A 37 6.73 -8.28 -16.81
N LYS A 38 7.72 -7.68 -16.17
CA LYS A 38 9.08 -8.22 -16.03
C LYS A 38 9.14 -9.28 -14.94
N ALA A 39 8.52 -8.99 -13.80
CA ALA A 39 8.48 -9.88 -12.65
C ALA A 39 7.27 -9.57 -11.77
N VAL A 40 6.81 -10.57 -11.03
CA VAL A 40 6.01 -10.37 -9.82
C VAL A 40 6.96 -10.64 -8.65
N VAL A 41 6.81 -9.96 -7.52
CA VAL A 41 7.64 -10.20 -6.32
C VAL A 41 6.72 -10.22 -5.12
N LEU A 42 6.71 -11.29 -4.34
CA LEU A 42 6.10 -11.32 -3.01
C LEU A 42 7.13 -10.87 -1.97
N ASP A 43 6.76 -9.86 -1.18
CA ASP A 43 7.68 -9.23 -0.23
C ASP A 43 7.94 -10.10 1.00
N ASP A 44 9.13 -9.92 1.57
CA ASP A 44 9.50 -10.45 2.88
C ASP A 44 9.34 -9.39 3.95
N ASP A 45 8.08 -9.03 4.20
CA ASP A 45 7.73 -8.04 5.21
C ASP A 45 6.98 -8.67 6.39
N ARG A 46 6.70 -7.85 7.40
CA ARG A 46 6.00 -8.27 8.62
C ARG A 46 4.54 -8.66 8.38
N GLU A 47 3.97 -8.25 7.25
CA GLU A 47 2.58 -8.54 6.89
C GLU A 47 2.47 -9.94 6.24
N ARG A 48 3.60 -10.54 5.82
CA ARG A 48 3.62 -11.89 5.26
C ARG A 48 3.33 -12.94 6.33
N ASN A 49 2.18 -13.60 6.19
CA ASN A 49 1.69 -14.58 7.14
C ASN A 49 1.06 -15.79 6.44
N ILE A 50 1.13 -16.95 7.11
CA ILE A 50 0.46 -18.17 6.67
C ILE A 50 -0.52 -18.65 7.73
N GLU A 51 -1.77 -18.79 7.33
CA GLU A 51 -2.82 -19.41 8.15
C GLU A 51 -3.02 -20.84 7.68
N ARG A 52 -2.87 -21.80 8.59
CA ARG A 52 -3.09 -23.22 8.29
C ARG A 52 -4.52 -23.61 8.66
N TYR A 53 -5.19 -24.29 7.74
CA TYR A 53 -6.54 -24.80 7.91
C TYR A 53 -6.56 -26.32 7.84
N THR A 54 -7.42 -26.92 8.65
CA THR A 54 -7.79 -28.34 8.59
C THR A 54 -9.18 -28.54 7.98
N ARG A 55 -9.68 -27.55 7.22
CA ARG A 55 -11.04 -27.54 6.64
C ARG A 55 -11.01 -27.63 5.12
N LYS A 56 -12.00 -28.32 4.55
CA LYS A 56 -12.29 -28.27 3.11
C LYS A 56 -13.06 -26.99 2.79
N LEU A 57 -12.74 -26.32 1.68
CA LEU A 57 -13.56 -25.25 1.11
C LEU A 57 -14.31 -25.84 -0.09
N GLY A 58 -15.58 -26.20 0.11
CA GLY A 58 -16.35 -26.97 -0.88
C GLY A 58 -15.78 -28.38 -1.07
N SER A 59 -15.53 -28.79 -2.32
CA SER A 59 -14.89 -30.06 -2.67
C SER A 59 -13.36 -30.00 -2.70
N GLN A 60 -12.77 -28.80 -2.62
CA GLN A 60 -11.33 -28.62 -2.66
C GLN A 60 -10.73 -28.59 -1.24
N SER A 61 -9.66 -29.35 -1.03
CA SER A 61 -8.87 -29.25 0.19
C SER A 61 -8.00 -28.00 0.12
N VAL A 62 -8.25 -27.04 1.01
CA VAL A 62 -7.35 -25.90 1.24
C VAL A 62 -6.67 -26.15 2.58
N SER A 63 -5.36 -26.36 2.56
CA SER A 63 -4.58 -26.60 3.77
C SER A 63 -4.06 -25.31 4.39
N SER A 64 -3.92 -24.25 3.59
CA SER A 64 -3.40 -22.98 4.08
C SER A 64 -3.76 -21.80 3.17
N LEU A 65 -3.66 -20.61 3.74
CA LEU A 65 -3.79 -19.32 3.09
C LEU A 65 -2.53 -18.52 3.40
N LEU A 66 -1.82 -18.11 2.36
CA LEU A 66 -0.66 -17.23 2.45
C LEU A 66 -1.08 -15.84 1.99
N TYR A 67 -0.81 -14.82 2.80
CA TYR A 67 -1.11 -13.43 2.47
C TYR A 67 0.06 -12.54 2.85
N GLY A 68 0.07 -11.35 2.27
CA GLY A 68 1.12 -10.36 2.47
C GLY A 68 1.09 -9.31 1.39
N ASN A 69 2.24 -8.72 1.11
CA ASN A 69 2.40 -7.68 0.10
C ASN A 69 3.35 -8.12 -1.02
N GLY A 70 3.31 -7.40 -2.13
CA GLY A 70 4.23 -7.64 -3.24
C GLY A 70 4.18 -6.52 -4.26
N ALA A 71 4.93 -6.69 -5.35
CA ALA A 71 5.03 -5.74 -6.43
C ALA A 71 4.96 -6.42 -7.80
N ILE A 72 4.26 -5.80 -8.74
CA ILE A 72 4.36 -6.10 -10.18
C ILE A 72 5.39 -5.14 -10.75
N VAL A 73 6.50 -5.69 -11.24
CA VAL A 73 7.58 -4.92 -11.87
C VAL A 73 7.37 -4.95 -13.39
N TYR A 74 7.29 -3.78 -13.99
CA TYR A 74 7.16 -3.62 -15.44
C TYR A 74 8.51 -3.34 -16.10
N VAL A 75 8.61 -3.65 -17.39
CA VAL A 75 9.80 -3.39 -18.21
C VAL A 75 10.01 -1.89 -18.45
N ASP A 76 8.93 -1.13 -18.57
CA ASP A 76 8.93 0.27 -19.05
C ASP A 76 8.09 1.22 -18.15
N ALA A 77 7.67 0.77 -16.97
CA ALA A 77 6.82 1.55 -16.07
C ALA A 77 7.20 1.39 -14.59
N SER A 78 6.65 2.27 -13.76
CA SER A 78 6.73 2.18 -12.31
C SER A 78 6.12 0.87 -11.81
N ALA A 79 6.69 0.31 -10.74
CA ALA A 79 6.11 -0.88 -10.12
C ALA A 79 4.72 -0.60 -9.55
N VAL A 80 3.84 -1.61 -9.58
CA VAL A 80 2.55 -1.58 -8.91
C VAL A 80 2.66 -2.42 -7.65
N GLU A 81 2.57 -1.75 -6.50
CA GLU A 81 2.57 -2.39 -5.19
C GLU A 81 1.17 -2.95 -4.89
N PHE A 82 1.08 -4.14 -4.31
CA PHE A 82 -0.17 -4.83 -4.04
C PHE A 82 -0.16 -5.58 -2.71
N SER A 83 -1.35 -5.86 -2.19
CA SER A 83 -1.59 -6.87 -1.14
C SER A 83 -2.20 -8.09 -1.80
N TYR A 84 -1.92 -9.28 -1.28
CA TYR A 84 -2.37 -10.52 -1.89
C TYR A 84 -2.89 -11.53 -0.88
N VAL A 85 -3.68 -12.47 -1.40
CA VAL A 85 -4.11 -13.70 -0.75
C VAL A 85 -3.91 -14.85 -1.73
N CYS A 86 -3.27 -15.92 -1.27
CA CYS A 86 -2.99 -17.13 -2.03
C CYS A 86 -3.53 -18.35 -1.29
N LEU A 87 -4.41 -19.12 -1.94
CA LEU A 87 -4.94 -20.36 -1.39
C LEU A 87 -4.07 -21.53 -1.80
N LEU A 88 -3.77 -22.42 -0.85
CA LEU A 88 -2.84 -23.53 -1.03
C LEU A 88 -3.54 -24.86 -0.72
N ALA A 89 -3.40 -25.82 -1.64
CA ALA A 89 -3.79 -27.22 -1.37
C ALA A 89 -2.84 -27.86 -0.36
N ASP A 90 -1.55 -27.55 -0.49
CA ASP A 90 -0.44 -27.87 0.40
C ASP A 90 0.68 -26.85 0.19
N GLU A 91 1.76 -26.93 0.96
CA GLU A 91 2.87 -25.96 0.88
C GLU A 91 3.57 -25.92 -0.49
N LYS A 92 3.26 -26.81 -1.45
CA LYS A 92 3.88 -26.84 -2.79
C LYS A 92 2.90 -26.55 -3.92
N ARG A 93 1.60 -26.42 -3.64
CA ARG A 93 0.55 -26.29 -4.66
C ARG A 93 -0.41 -25.15 -4.34
N ALA A 94 -0.27 -24.05 -5.09
CA ALA A 94 -1.22 -22.96 -5.10
C ALA A 94 -2.45 -23.31 -5.95
N LEU A 95 -3.64 -22.98 -5.44
CA LEU A 95 -4.94 -23.19 -6.07
C LEU A 95 -5.51 -21.91 -6.66
N PHE A 96 -5.22 -20.78 -6.01
CA PHE A 96 -5.80 -19.48 -6.34
C PHE A 96 -4.88 -18.36 -5.85
N PHE A 97 -4.87 -17.24 -6.59
CA PHE A 97 -4.16 -16.03 -6.23
C PHE A 97 -5.03 -14.81 -6.53
N TYR A 98 -5.22 -13.97 -5.52
CA TYR A 98 -5.91 -12.69 -5.65
C TYR A 98 -5.04 -11.58 -5.11
N TRP A 99 -5.09 -10.42 -5.76
CA TRP A 99 -4.33 -9.25 -5.36
C TRP A 99 -5.12 -7.96 -5.56
N THR A 100 -4.78 -6.95 -4.78
CA THR A 100 -5.34 -5.60 -4.88
C THR A 100 -4.24 -4.54 -4.83
N PRO A 101 -4.32 -3.47 -5.63
CA PRO A 101 -3.35 -2.38 -5.57
C PRO A 101 -3.31 -1.73 -4.19
N ARG A 102 -2.09 -1.48 -3.68
CA ARG A 102 -1.87 -0.77 -2.42
C ARG A 102 -1.71 0.72 -2.63
N ARG A 103 -2.35 1.50 -1.76
CA ARG A 103 -2.23 2.98 -1.73
C ARG A 103 -1.27 3.48 -0.66
N ASP A 104 -0.84 2.60 0.24
CA ASP A 104 0.00 2.88 1.42
C ASP A 104 1.46 2.45 1.24
N ALA A 105 1.83 1.94 0.06
CA ALA A 105 3.17 1.45 -0.18
C ALA A 105 4.22 2.58 -0.14
N PRO A 106 5.42 2.33 0.44
CA PRO A 106 6.49 3.32 0.48
C PRO A 106 6.89 3.78 -0.92
N ALA A 107 6.78 5.09 -1.18
CA ALA A 107 6.85 5.63 -2.54
C ALA A 107 8.25 5.46 -3.14
N LEU A 108 9.29 5.62 -2.33
CA LEU A 108 10.66 5.47 -2.78
C LEU A 108 11.00 4.02 -3.14
N ALA A 109 10.51 3.04 -2.37
CA ALA A 109 10.70 1.63 -2.68
C ALA A 109 9.99 1.28 -4.00
N GLN A 110 8.74 1.73 -4.16
CA GLN A 110 7.96 1.55 -5.40
C GLN A 110 8.72 2.08 -6.62
N CYS A 111 9.27 3.29 -6.53
CA CYS A 111 10.00 3.90 -7.64
C CYS A 111 11.37 3.28 -7.91
N ARG A 112 11.98 2.61 -6.92
CA ARG A 112 13.27 1.91 -7.10
C ARG A 112 13.13 0.50 -7.66
N ARG A 113 11.95 -0.12 -7.57
CA ARG A 113 11.70 -1.46 -8.14
C ARG A 113 11.48 -1.43 -9.66
N GLY A 114 10.99 -0.33 -10.20
CA GLY A 114 10.72 -0.18 -11.64
C GLY A 114 11.98 0.01 -12.48
N ALA A 115 11.89 -0.29 -13.78
CA ALA A 115 12.95 -0.05 -14.75
C ALA A 115 12.97 1.40 -15.29
N ALA A 116 11.97 2.22 -14.95
CA ALA A 116 11.91 3.63 -15.31
C ALA A 116 13.11 4.37 -14.69
N THR A 117 13.95 4.93 -15.55
CA THR A 117 15.36 5.27 -15.31
C THR A 117 15.63 6.44 -14.35
N GLN A 118 14.65 7.02 -13.67
CA GLN A 118 14.88 8.02 -12.63
C GLN A 118 13.78 7.94 -11.57
N ALA A 119 14.13 7.55 -10.34
CA ALA A 119 13.15 7.49 -9.25
C ALA A 119 12.50 8.87 -9.00
N GLY A 120 13.20 9.97 -9.29
CA GLY A 120 12.63 11.32 -9.32
C GLY A 120 11.39 11.48 -10.21
N THR A 121 11.44 11.04 -11.47
CA THR A 121 10.29 11.13 -12.40
C THR A 121 9.13 10.27 -11.95
N CYS A 122 9.41 9.07 -11.43
CA CYS A 122 8.37 8.23 -10.84
C CYS A 122 7.71 8.93 -9.65
N LEU A 123 8.49 9.51 -8.73
CA LEU A 123 7.96 10.23 -7.58
C LEU A 123 7.12 11.44 -7.98
N ASP A 124 7.51 12.17 -9.03
CA ASP A 124 6.72 13.29 -9.56
C ASP A 124 5.36 12.82 -10.08
N ALA A 125 5.33 11.71 -10.84
CA ALA A 125 4.07 11.12 -11.31
C ALA A 125 3.20 10.63 -10.14
N LEU A 126 3.79 9.98 -9.14
CA LEU A 126 3.06 9.52 -7.95
C LEU A 126 2.51 10.70 -7.13
N LEU A 127 3.26 11.81 -7.04
CA LEU A 127 2.83 13.00 -6.32
C LEU A 127 1.65 13.65 -7.03
N GLN A 128 1.71 13.80 -8.36
CA GLN A 128 0.61 14.35 -9.15
C GLN A 128 -0.69 13.55 -8.94
N ILE A 129 -0.62 12.22 -8.99
CA ILE A 129 -1.77 11.34 -8.74
C ILE A 129 -2.28 11.53 -7.31
N ALA A 130 -1.38 11.56 -6.32
CA ALA A 130 -1.76 11.74 -4.92
C ALA A 130 -2.43 13.10 -4.66
N GLU A 131 -1.95 14.17 -5.29
CA GLU A 131 -2.51 15.52 -5.16
C GLU A 131 -3.88 15.64 -5.85
N GLN A 132 -4.08 14.95 -6.97
CA GLN A 132 -5.40 14.84 -7.59
C GLN A 132 -6.39 14.13 -6.65
N ASP A 133 -6.02 12.94 -6.15
CA ASP A 133 -6.84 12.17 -5.20
C ASP A 133 -7.18 12.98 -3.94
N LEU A 134 -6.22 13.76 -3.43
CA LEU A 134 -6.40 14.62 -2.26
C LEU A 134 -7.32 15.80 -2.57
N THR A 135 -7.19 16.41 -3.74
CA THR A 135 -8.05 17.53 -4.18
C THR A 135 -9.50 17.07 -4.27
N GLU A 136 -9.75 15.90 -4.84
CA GLU A 136 -11.10 15.31 -4.92
C GLU A 136 -11.67 15.00 -3.53
N ALA A 137 -10.85 14.47 -2.61
CA ALA A 137 -11.26 14.21 -1.23
C ALA A 137 -11.59 15.52 -0.48
N TYR A 138 -10.76 16.56 -0.63
CA TYR A 138 -11.04 17.88 -0.08
C TYR A 138 -12.34 18.48 -0.61
N ALA A 139 -12.59 18.36 -1.92
CA ALA A 139 -13.79 18.89 -2.55
C ALA A 139 -15.05 18.22 -1.98
N ARG A 140 -15.06 16.88 -1.88
CA ARG A 140 -16.19 16.13 -1.30
C ARG A 140 -16.44 16.55 0.15
N HIS A 141 -15.41 16.55 0.98
CA HIS A 141 -15.57 16.87 2.40
C HIS A 141 -15.95 18.34 2.65
N LEU A 142 -15.52 19.26 1.76
CA LEU A 142 -15.96 20.65 1.84
C LEU A 142 -17.45 20.81 1.53
N VAL A 143 -18.00 20.01 0.61
CA VAL A 143 -19.45 19.97 0.35
C VAL A 143 -20.19 19.51 1.60
N GLU A 144 -19.77 18.40 2.21
CA GLU A 144 -20.34 17.88 3.46
C GLU A 144 -20.30 18.92 4.60
N ALA A 145 -19.16 19.59 4.77
CA ALA A 145 -19.00 20.62 5.79
C ALA A 145 -19.94 21.82 5.54
N ARG A 146 -20.12 22.23 4.28
CA ARG A 146 -21.05 23.31 3.91
C ARG A 146 -22.51 22.93 4.12
N GLU A 147 -22.86 21.66 3.90
CA GLU A 147 -24.21 21.16 4.19
C GLU A 147 -24.50 21.15 5.70
N ALA A 148 -23.51 20.81 6.52
CA ALA A 148 -23.61 20.88 7.98
C ALA A 148 -23.80 22.32 8.46
N ASP A 149 -22.97 23.23 7.94
CA ASP A 149 -23.04 24.68 8.19
C ASP A 149 -24.40 25.28 7.79
N ALA A 150 -24.93 24.90 6.62
CA ALA A 150 -26.25 25.35 6.17
C ALA A 150 -27.39 24.89 7.09
N LYS A 151 -27.30 23.69 7.67
CA LYS A 151 -28.27 23.19 8.66
C LYS A 151 -28.14 23.91 10.01
N ALA A 152 -26.93 24.29 10.39
CA ALA A 152 -26.64 24.97 11.65
C ALA A 152 -26.84 26.50 11.57
N GLY A 153 -26.90 27.08 10.37
CA GLY A 153 -27.00 28.52 10.14
C GLY A 153 -25.72 29.29 10.48
N ASN A 154 -24.55 28.63 10.43
CA ASN A 154 -23.22 29.21 10.70
C ASN A 154 -22.21 28.75 9.63
N ASP A 155 -20.91 29.05 9.81
CA ASP A 155 -19.83 28.62 8.93
C ASP A 155 -18.68 27.91 9.68
N ASP A 156 -18.97 27.42 10.89
CA ASP A 156 -17.97 26.90 11.82
C ASP A 156 -17.26 25.65 11.28
N THR A 157 -17.99 24.73 10.66
CA THR A 157 -17.47 23.44 10.19
C THR A 157 -16.60 23.64 8.96
N SER A 158 -17.09 24.35 7.95
CA SER A 158 -16.30 24.62 6.73
C SER A 158 -15.13 25.57 7.01
N GLY A 159 -15.29 26.52 7.93
CA GLY A 159 -14.21 27.36 8.43
C GLY A 159 -13.11 26.57 9.15
N ALA A 160 -13.49 25.68 10.07
CA ALA A 160 -12.54 24.80 10.76
C ALA A 160 -11.84 23.85 9.80
N PHE A 161 -12.57 23.29 8.83
CA PHE A 161 -12.00 22.39 7.83
C PHE A 161 -10.93 23.08 6.97
N ARG A 162 -11.17 24.31 6.49
CA ARG A 162 -10.17 25.08 5.72
C ARG A 162 -8.91 25.34 6.55
N ARG A 163 -9.05 25.77 7.80
CA ARG A 163 -7.91 25.99 8.70
C ARG A 163 -7.13 24.70 8.94
N ALA A 164 -7.81 23.58 9.15
CA ALA A 164 -7.16 22.28 9.30
C ALA A 164 -6.43 21.85 8.01
N ALA A 165 -6.98 22.16 6.84
CA ALA A 165 -6.34 21.90 5.55
C ALA A 165 -5.05 22.72 5.36
N ASP A 166 -5.08 24.01 5.70
CA ASP A 166 -3.92 24.89 5.66
C ASP A 166 -2.82 24.43 6.63
N ALA A 167 -3.20 24.11 7.87
CA ALA A 167 -2.26 23.60 8.88
C ALA A 167 -1.62 22.28 8.44
N TRP A 168 -2.40 21.38 7.83
CA TRP A 168 -1.88 20.12 7.32
C TRP A 168 -0.89 20.32 6.17
N ARG A 169 -1.14 21.25 5.24
CA ARG A 169 -0.19 21.59 4.18
C ARG A 169 1.13 22.11 4.74
N ALA A 170 1.07 23.03 5.70
CA ALA A 170 2.28 23.53 6.37
C ALA A 170 3.04 22.42 7.10
N TYR A 171 2.32 21.51 7.76
CA TYR A 171 2.91 20.32 8.38
C TYR A 171 3.60 19.42 7.36
N ARG A 172 2.96 19.13 6.21
CA ARG A 172 3.54 18.27 5.16
C ARG A 172 4.89 18.82 4.70
N GLU A 173 4.96 20.11 4.38
CA GLU A 173 6.21 20.73 3.90
C GLU A 173 7.30 20.70 4.97
N ALA A 174 6.96 21.06 6.22
CA ALA A 174 7.91 21.05 7.32
C ALA A 174 8.43 19.63 7.63
N GLU A 175 7.55 18.64 7.66
CA GLU A 175 7.90 17.24 7.94
C GLU A 175 8.74 16.64 6.82
N CYS A 176 8.41 16.93 5.55
CA CYS A 176 9.18 16.40 4.43
C CYS A 176 10.55 17.08 4.27
N ALA A 177 10.67 18.37 4.59
CA ALA A 177 11.96 19.03 4.73
C ALA A 177 12.80 18.44 5.87
N ARG A 178 12.18 18.07 7.00
CA ARG A 178 12.85 17.42 8.13
C ARG A 178 13.37 16.03 7.77
N ARG A 179 12.65 15.25 6.95
CA ARG A 179 13.04 13.89 6.55
C ARG A 179 14.22 13.84 5.58
N GLY A 180 14.52 14.94 4.89
CA GLY A 180 15.70 15.05 4.03
C GLY A 180 15.48 15.96 2.84
N SER A 181 16.22 15.71 1.77
CA SER A 181 16.15 16.45 0.51
C SER A 181 16.03 15.49 -0.68
N GLY A 182 15.78 16.03 -1.87
CA GLY A 182 15.68 15.25 -3.10
C GLY A 182 14.58 14.18 -3.04
N GLU A 183 14.93 12.94 -3.38
CA GLU A 183 14.00 11.81 -3.44
C GLU A 183 13.33 11.50 -2.09
N ALA A 184 14.04 11.67 -0.97
CA ALA A 184 13.49 11.40 0.35
C ALA A 184 12.37 12.38 0.72
N ALA A 185 12.56 13.67 0.42
CA ALA A 185 11.54 14.69 0.63
C ALA A 185 10.32 14.47 -0.29
N LYS A 186 10.56 14.17 -1.58
CA LYS A 186 9.48 13.87 -2.54
C LYS A 186 8.68 12.62 -2.14
N ALA A 187 9.36 11.54 -1.73
CA ALA A 187 8.69 10.32 -1.25
C ALA A 187 7.82 10.61 -0.02
N CYS A 188 8.32 11.41 0.91
CA CYS A 188 7.53 11.89 2.05
C CYS A 188 6.27 12.65 1.59
N GLN A 189 6.39 13.57 0.62
CA GLN A 189 5.24 14.33 0.12
C GLN A 189 4.19 13.41 -0.48
N VAL A 190 4.60 12.41 -1.28
CA VAL A 190 3.70 11.39 -1.86
C VAL A 190 2.98 10.62 -0.75
N GLU A 191 3.72 10.11 0.23
CA GLU A 191 3.19 9.26 1.31
C GLU A 191 2.21 10.02 2.22
N LEU A 192 2.57 11.23 2.65
CA LEU A 192 1.68 12.05 3.49
C LEU A 192 0.43 12.46 2.71
N THR A 193 0.57 12.82 1.43
CA THR A 193 -0.57 13.22 0.57
C THR A 193 -1.54 12.06 0.36
N ARG A 194 -1.04 10.86 0.06
CA ARG A 194 -1.84 9.63 -0.02
C ARG A 194 -2.58 9.35 1.28
N ARG A 195 -1.87 9.44 2.41
CA ARG A 195 -2.47 9.20 3.73
C ARG A 195 -3.59 10.19 4.03
N ARG A 196 -3.36 11.48 3.76
CA ARG A 196 -4.39 12.50 3.98
C ARG A 196 -5.62 12.30 3.10
N ALA A 197 -5.44 11.87 1.86
CA ALA A 197 -6.55 11.56 0.98
C ALA A 197 -7.40 10.37 1.49
N LEU A 198 -6.77 9.41 2.18
CA LEU A 198 -7.48 8.31 2.85
C LEU A 198 -8.20 8.76 4.12
N ASP A 199 -7.58 9.61 4.93
CA ASP A 199 -8.18 10.13 6.16
C ASP A 199 -9.42 11.03 5.89
N LEU A 200 -9.63 11.46 4.64
CA LEU A 200 -10.75 12.30 4.19
C LEU A 200 -11.82 11.54 3.38
N ARG A 201 -11.72 10.21 3.27
CA ARG A 201 -12.72 9.35 2.63
C ARG A 201 -13.57 8.66 3.67
#